data_AF-A0AAF0Y3W5-F1
#
_entry.id   AF-A0AAF0Y3W5-F1
#
_cell.length_a   1.000
_cell.length_b   1.000
_cell.length_c   1.000
_cell.angle_alpha   90.00
_cell.angle_beta   90.00
_cell.angle_gamma   90.00
#
_symmetry.space_group_name_H-M   'P 1'
#
loop_
_entity.id
_entity.type
_entity.pdbx_description
1 polymer ?
#
loop_
_entity_poly.entity_id
_entity_poly.type
_entity_poly.pdbx_seq_one_letter_code
_entity_poly.pdbx_strand_id
1 'polypeptide(L)'
;MAEVSETSADVPKISIEVLDQLDPATFNWDAFASTYKGRALITRYLAIPNLVFTATSPSPRALELARAAALRAIALLKAETWDAESYLRAVRQVDASAHPERADAVDAPSTDEPMDIDSAYGKKGESEGRPDGAWVEKVRSAAEADKAKLEVELSGYLSNLIKESIRLTYLSLAHLALKTGSFPTAQKTFQHIREYSSGPAHHVELGLGIIEAALAFNESGPLAGNVTKVEASLDRLHPPVTGSSQQASATMTTMQVAQNREIQARSQAVRRAVGVKIRVAKAVLALSHNDYARAARELGEVNEEGGLQEWEGQAISTADTALVSAICALATGSREHLRRVLLDRASFHSAVDDSQGWVLDLVRAFVDARYGEAIVILRKAEPYLLLNPLLAPHTARLVSLIRTRAIKQYITPFSSVRISAMAQAFGSSEDEILAEVASLAEAGDLKVKIDLIDRILTIKDKDARADAFRSALGVGAKANAVTQASTLRMRLIEAGIVVDPAPRDLDEGDGPRVPGWDFGSSGGGGAGGGGAGRSTRSRLTGFGQALGSLARKAKA
;
A
#
# COMPACT_ATOMS: atom_id res chain seq x y z
N MET A 1 -25.01 -14.91 15.47
CA MET A 1 -24.48 -14.46 14.18
C MET A 1 -24.69 -12.96 14.13
N ALA A 2 -23.64 -12.21 14.46
CA ALA A 2 -23.65 -10.75 14.42
C ALA A 2 -22.56 -10.36 13.42
N GLU A 3 -22.97 -9.81 12.29
CA GLU A 3 -22.08 -9.24 11.29
C GLU A 3 -21.45 -7.98 11.88
N VAL A 4 -20.13 -8.00 12.00
CA VAL A 4 -19.33 -6.82 12.30
C VAL A 4 -19.27 -6.02 11.00
N SER A 5 -20.05 -4.94 10.93
CA SER A 5 -19.91 -3.90 9.92
C SER A 5 -18.51 -3.30 10.02
N GLU A 6 -17.67 -3.55 9.03
CA GLU A 6 -16.41 -2.82 8.85
C GLU A 6 -16.76 -1.33 8.69
N THR A 7 -16.48 -0.57 9.74
CA THR A 7 -16.48 0.88 9.69
C THR A 7 -15.41 1.28 8.70
N SER A 8 -15.83 1.84 7.57
CA SER A 8 -14.97 2.55 6.64
C SER A 8 -14.17 3.59 7.42
N ALA A 9 -12.90 3.29 7.68
CA ALA A 9 -11.99 4.26 8.27
C ALA A 9 -11.93 5.46 7.32
N ASP A 10 -12.30 6.62 7.86
CA ASP A 10 -12.26 7.93 7.21
C ASP A 10 -10.86 8.14 6.61
N VAL A 11 -10.73 7.94 5.29
CA VAL A 11 -9.47 8.21 4.59
C VAL A 11 -9.29 9.73 4.71
N PRO A 12 -8.22 10.23 5.34
CA PRO A 12 -8.01 11.67 5.48
C PRO A 12 -8.03 12.26 4.07
N LYS A 13 -9.06 13.07 3.80
CA LYS A 13 -9.23 13.73 2.49
C LYS A 13 -7.94 14.47 2.19
N ILE A 14 -7.34 14.18 1.05
CA ILE A 14 -6.12 14.85 0.59
C ILE A 14 -6.49 16.34 0.43
N SER A 15 -5.92 17.20 1.26
CA SER A 15 -6.09 18.65 1.13
C SER A 15 -5.29 19.15 -0.07
N ILE A 16 -5.96 19.24 -1.23
CA ILE A 16 -5.35 19.61 -2.51
C ILE A 16 -5.01 21.11 -2.58
N GLU A 17 -5.50 21.91 -1.62
CA GLU A 17 -5.12 23.32 -1.39
C GLU A 17 -3.61 23.53 -1.29
N VAL A 18 -2.86 22.51 -0.87
CA VAL A 18 -1.39 22.56 -0.79
C VAL A 18 -0.76 22.75 -2.18
N LEU A 19 -1.41 22.31 -3.26
CA LEU A 19 -0.91 22.48 -4.63
C LEU A 19 -0.91 23.94 -5.11
N ASP A 20 -1.64 24.84 -4.46
CA ASP A 20 -1.64 26.28 -4.81
C ASP A 20 -0.29 26.97 -4.57
N GLN A 21 0.56 26.33 -3.78
CA GLN A 21 1.93 26.77 -3.54
C GLN A 21 2.84 26.54 -4.75
N LEU A 22 2.46 25.63 -5.66
CA LEU A 22 3.21 25.37 -6.88
C LEU A 22 2.76 26.34 -7.96
N ASP A 23 3.73 27.03 -8.56
CA ASP A 23 3.49 27.83 -9.75
C ASP A 23 3.73 26.95 -11.00
N PRO A 24 2.68 26.71 -11.83
CA PRO A 24 2.80 25.90 -13.03
C PRO A 24 3.84 26.39 -14.04
N ALA A 25 4.14 27.70 -14.06
CA ALA A 25 5.08 28.31 -15.00
C ALA A 25 6.55 28.07 -14.61
N THR A 26 6.84 27.96 -13.32
CA THR A 26 8.19 27.75 -12.79
C THR A 26 8.45 26.30 -12.38
N PHE A 27 7.44 25.43 -12.46
CA PHE A 27 7.57 24.01 -12.19
C PHE A 27 8.59 23.35 -13.15
N ASN A 28 9.59 22.69 -12.58
CA ASN A 28 10.65 22.02 -13.33
C ASN A 28 10.17 20.67 -13.89
N TRP A 29 9.49 20.73 -15.04
CA TRP A 29 9.01 19.55 -15.76
C TRP A 29 10.13 18.62 -16.22
N ASP A 30 11.31 19.18 -16.54
CA ASP A 30 12.45 18.39 -17.01
C ASP A 30 13.00 17.49 -15.90
N ALA A 31 13.14 18.02 -14.68
CA ALA A 31 13.51 17.22 -13.51
C ALA A 31 12.43 16.19 -13.13
N PHE A 32 11.15 16.53 -13.29
CA PHE A 32 10.06 15.60 -13.03
C PHE A 32 10.02 14.42 -14.01
N ALA A 33 10.48 14.64 -15.25
CA ALA A 33 10.49 13.65 -16.32
C ALA A 33 11.78 12.85 -16.45
N SER A 34 12.94 13.45 -16.14
CA SER A 34 14.27 12.90 -16.44
C SER A 34 14.52 11.51 -15.82
N THR A 35 13.86 11.23 -14.70
CA THR A 35 13.99 9.98 -13.94
C THR A 35 13.11 8.85 -14.48
N TYR A 36 12.17 9.12 -15.39
CA TYR A 36 11.21 8.15 -15.91
C TYR A 36 11.18 8.09 -17.44
N LYS A 37 10.80 6.93 -17.98
CA LYS A 37 10.71 6.67 -19.42
C LYS A 37 9.50 5.76 -19.70
N GLY A 38 8.99 5.78 -20.92
CA GLY A 38 7.95 4.84 -21.33
C GLY A 38 6.64 5.02 -20.57
N ARG A 39 5.98 3.88 -20.28
CA ARG A 39 4.67 3.84 -19.62
C ARG A 39 4.68 4.46 -18.23
N ALA A 40 5.71 4.26 -17.41
CA ALA A 40 5.75 4.80 -16.05
C ALA A 40 5.76 6.34 -16.04
N LEU A 41 6.41 6.98 -17.01
CA LEU A 41 6.37 8.43 -17.18
C LEU A 41 4.95 8.92 -17.52
N ILE A 42 4.26 8.20 -18.41
CA ILE A 42 2.86 8.50 -18.76
C ILE A 42 1.97 8.39 -17.53
N THR A 43 2.09 7.30 -16.76
CA THR A 43 1.33 7.10 -15.51
C THR A 43 1.61 8.22 -14.51
N ARG A 44 2.87 8.65 -14.36
CA ARG A 44 3.25 9.78 -13.50
C ARG A 44 2.59 11.09 -13.92
N TYR A 45 2.57 11.40 -15.22
CA TYR A 45 1.87 12.59 -15.71
C TYR A 45 0.36 12.51 -15.55
N LEU A 46 -0.25 11.35 -15.79
CA LEU A 46 -1.69 11.14 -15.62
C LEU A 46 -2.12 11.13 -14.14
N ALA A 47 -1.22 10.84 -13.21
CA ALA A 47 -1.50 10.88 -11.78
C ALA A 47 -1.87 12.29 -11.30
N ILE A 48 -1.24 13.34 -11.86
CA ILE A 48 -1.50 14.75 -11.50
C ILE A 48 -2.96 15.15 -11.79
N PRO A 49 -3.48 15.07 -13.04
CA PRO A 49 -4.85 15.42 -13.32
C PRO A 49 -5.83 14.47 -12.60
N ASN A 50 -5.52 13.18 -12.47
CA ASN A 50 -6.37 12.27 -11.70
C ASN A 50 -6.51 12.74 -10.24
N LEU A 51 -5.42 13.14 -9.59
CA LEU A 51 -5.45 13.66 -8.23
C LEU A 51 -6.29 14.95 -8.14
N VAL A 52 -6.08 15.90 -9.05
CA VAL A 52 -6.81 17.18 -9.05
C VAL A 52 -8.31 16.99 -9.30
N PHE A 53 -8.70 16.13 -10.26
CA PHE A 53 -10.11 15.90 -10.58
C PHE A 53 -10.83 14.97 -9.58
N THR A 54 -10.11 14.25 -8.73
CA THR A 54 -10.71 13.53 -7.59
C THR A 54 -11.03 14.45 -6.40
N ALA A 55 -10.54 15.70 -6.41
CA ALA A 55 -10.81 16.70 -5.38
C ALA A 55 -12.27 17.16 -5.38
N THR A 56 -12.82 17.47 -4.21
CA THR A 56 -14.18 18.04 -4.07
C THR A 56 -14.28 19.49 -4.61
N SER A 57 -13.16 20.20 -4.73
CA SER A 57 -13.10 21.55 -5.34
C SER A 57 -11.65 21.90 -5.74
N PRO A 58 -11.24 21.66 -6.99
CA PRO A 58 -9.89 21.99 -7.44
C PRO A 58 -9.71 23.50 -7.60
N SER A 59 -8.56 24.02 -7.17
CA SER A 59 -8.21 25.42 -7.36
C SER A 59 -7.86 25.73 -8.83
N PRO A 60 -7.99 26.99 -9.29
CA PRO A 60 -7.63 27.37 -10.66
C PRO A 60 -6.17 27.04 -11.02
N ARG A 61 -5.24 27.21 -10.07
CA ARG A 61 -3.81 26.87 -10.27
C ARG A 61 -3.57 25.37 -10.37
N ALA A 62 -4.26 24.57 -9.55
CA ALA A 62 -4.19 23.12 -9.65
C ALA A 62 -4.75 22.62 -11.00
N LEU A 63 -5.79 23.26 -11.53
CA LEU A 63 -6.33 22.96 -12.86
C LEU A 63 -5.34 23.30 -13.99
N GLU A 64 -4.63 24.43 -13.90
CA GLU A 64 -3.56 24.78 -14.84
C GLU A 64 -2.40 23.76 -14.81
N LEU A 65 -1.99 23.33 -13.62
CA LEU A 65 -0.98 22.28 -13.45
C LEU A 65 -1.44 20.95 -14.05
N ALA A 66 -2.69 20.56 -13.78
CA ALA A 66 -3.30 19.36 -14.34
C ALA A 66 -3.35 19.40 -15.88
N ARG A 67 -3.70 20.56 -16.46
CA ARG A 67 -3.69 20.77 -17.91
C ARG A 67 -2.28 20.63 -18.50
N ALA A 68 -1.30 21.28 -17.88
CA ALA A 68 0.10 21.21 -18.31
C ALA A 68 0.67 19.79 -18.27
N ALA A 69 0.29 19.00 -17.25
CA ALA A 69 0.63 17.59 -17.15
C ALA A 69 -0.07 16.74 -18.22
N ALA A 70 -1.38 16.94 -18.42
CA ALA A 70 -2.18 16.19 -19.37
C ALA A 70 -1.71 16.39 -20.82
N LEU A 71 -1.34 17.62 -21.22
CA LEU A 71 -0.80 17.89 -22.55
C LEU A 71 0.53 17.16 -22.81
N ARG A 72 1.40 17.06 -21.80
CA ARG A 72 2.65 16.28 -21.87
C ARG A 72 2.36 14.78 -21.96
N ALA A 73 1.40 14.28 -21.17
CA ALA A 73 0.95 12.89 -21.26
C ALA A 73 0.41 12.56 -22.66
N ILE A 74 -0.40 13.45 -23.25
CA ILE A 74 -0.96 13.28 -24.60
C ILE A 74 0.14 13.12 -25.66
N ALA A 75 1.17 13.97 -25.62
CA ALA A 75 2.29 13.88 -26.55
C ALA A 75 3.01 12.51 -26.47
N LEU A 76 3.26 12.03 -25.25
CA LEU A 76 3.89 10.72 -25.02
C LEU A 76 2.98 9.55 -25.39
N LEU A 77 1.68 9.65 -25.09
CA LEU A 77 0.68 8.64 -25.44
C LEU A 77 0.65 8.41 -26.96
N LYS A 78 0.69 9.49 -27.75
CA LYS A 78 0.71 9.40 -29.23
C LYS A 78 2.01 8.87 -29.80
N ALA A 79 3.14 9.16 -29.14
CA ALA A 79 4.47 8.77 -29.61
C ALA A 79 4.83 7.31 -29.25
N GLU A 80 4.55 6.88 -28.02
CA GLU A 80 5.11 5.64 -27.47
C GLU A 80 4.07 4.52 -27.29
N THR A 81 2.77 4.84 -27.23
CA THR A 81 1.73 3.86 -26.87
C THR A 81 0.56 3.83 -27.84
N TRP A 82 -0.28 2.80 -27.70
CA TRP A 82 -1.53 2.64 -28.45
C TRP A 82 -2.75 2.76 -27.53
N ASP A 83 -2.60 3.53 -26.45
CA ASP A 83 -3.60 3.67 -25.41
C ASP A 83 -4.58 4.80 -25.74
N ALA A 84 -5.62 4.41 -26.47
CA ALA A 84 -6.70 5.31 -26.86
C ALA A 84 -7.58 5.72 -25.67
N GLU A 85 -7.71 4.88 -24.64
CA GLU A 85 -8.61 5.15 -23.50
C GLU A 85 -8.02 6.24 -22.60
N SER A 86 -6.74 6.09 -22.22
CA SER A 86 -6.03 7.10 -21.42
C SER A 86 -5.88 8.40 -22.19
N TYR A 87 -5.69 8.35 -23.52
CA TYR A 87 -5.70 9.53 -24.37
C TYR A 87 -7.03 10.28 -24.32
N LEU A 88 -8.16 9.58 -24.52
CA LEU A 88 -9.48 10.20 -24.45
C LEU A 88 -9.78 10.76 -23.06
N ARG A 89 -9.36 10.07 -21.99
CA ARG A 89 -9.47 10.55 -20.61
C ARG A 89 -8.66 11.83 -20.40
N ALA A 90 -7.40 11.86 -20.84
CA ALA A 90 -6.53 13.03 -20.70
C ALA A 90 -7.07 14.24 -21.48
N VAL A 91 -7.58 14.04 -22.69
CA VAL A 91 -8.16 15.13 -23.49
C VAL A 91 -9.44 15.68 -22.84
N ARG A 92 -10.31 14.81 -22.28
CA ARG A 92 -11.47 15.25 -21.49
C ARG A 92 -11.07 16.04 -20.25
N GLN A 93 -9.99 15.65 -19.58
CA GLN A 93 -9.45 16.38 -18.43
C GLN A 93 -8.90 17.76 -18.85
N VAL A 94 -8.28 17.86 -20.04
CA VAL A 94 -7.86 19.16 -20.61
C VAL A 94 -9.08 20.04 -20.87
N ASP A 95 -10.14 19.51 -21.48
CA ASP A 95 -11.39 20.25 -21.73
C ASP A 95 -12.01 20.75 -20.41
N ALA A 96 -12.16 19.86 -19.42
CA ALA A 96 -12.70 20.20 -18.10
C ALA A 96 -11.86 21.25 -17.36
N SER A 97 -10.53 21.23 -17.54
CA SER A 97 -9.64 22.27 -16.97
C SER A 97 -9.73 23.62 -17.69
N ALA A 98 -10.05 23.63 -18.98
CA ALA A 98 -10.18 24.84 -19.79
C ALA A 98 -11.56 25.49 -19.66
N HIS A 99 -12.59 24.68 -19.40
CA HIS A 99 -13.99 25.10 -19.28
C HIS A 99 -14.61 24.57 -17.98
N PRO A 100 -14.20 25.09 -16.79
CA PRO A 100 -14.74 24.64 -15.51
C PRO A 100 -16.24 24.87 -15.39
N GLU A 101 -16.80 25.89 -16.05
CA GLU A 101 -18.25 26.20 -16.07
C GLU A 101 -19.10 25.11 -16.75
N ARG A 102 -18.51 24.30 -17.64
CA ARG A 102 -19.22 23.19 -18.31
C ARG A 102 -19.29 21.93 -17.44
N ALA A 103 -18.46 21.84 -16.39
CA ALA A 103 -18.47 20.70 -15.48
C ALA A 103 -19.66 20.72 -14.50
N ASP A 104 -20.16 21.91 -14.14
CA ASP A 104 -21.33 22.10 -13.27
C ASP A 104 -22.67 22.03 -14.03
N ALA A 105 -22.64 22.05 -15.37
CA ALA A 105 -23.82 22.02 -16.24
C ALA A 105 -24.29 20.59 -16.55
N VAL A 106 -24.55 19.78 -15.51
CA VAL A 106 -24.99 18.38 -15.68
C VAL A 106 -26.49 18.25 -16.06
N ASP A 107 -27.28 19.33 -15.97
CA ASP A 107 -28.73 19.32 -16.26
C ASP A 107 -29.22 20.37 -17.29
N ALA A 108 -28.33 20.96 -18.10
CA ALA A 108 -28.78 21.84 -19.19
C ALA A 108 -29.11 20.99 -20.44
N PRO A 109 -30.34 21.04 -20.99
CA PRO A 109 -30.63 20.42 -22.27
C PRO A 109 -29.72 21.05 -23.33
N SER A 110 -29.16 20.22 -24.20
CA SER A 110 -28.32 20.64 -25.32
C SER A 110 -28.98 21.78 -26.07
N THR A 111 -28.58 23.01 -25.78
CA THR A 111 -28.85 24.13 -26.67
C THR A 111 -28.03 23.88 -27.90
N ASP A 112 -28.72 23.41 -28.94
CA ASP A 112 -28.28 23.50 -30.34
C ASP A 112 -27.87 24.95 -30.59
N GLU A 113 -26.59 25.26 -30.36
CA GLU A 113 -25.99 26.47 -30.89
C GLU A 113 -25.99 26.31 -32.43
N PRO A 114 -26.65 27.21 -33.16
CA PRO A 114 -26.71 27.13 -34.62
C PRO A 114 -25.29 27.11 -35.17
N MET A 115 -24.98 26.09 -35.97
CA MET A 115 -23.73 25.97 -36.71
C MET A 115 -23.56 27.18 -37.62
N ASP A 116 -22.80 28.18 -37.17
CA ASP A 116 -22.20 29.18 -38.05
C ASP A 116 -21.11 28.49 -38.87
N ILE A 117 -21.47 28.13 -40.11
CA ILE A 117 -20.71 27.30 -41.04
C ILE A 117 -19.40 27.97 -41.53
N ASP A 118 -19.18 29.27 -41.26
CA ASP A 118 -18.07 30.02 -41.87
C ASP A 118 -17.00 30.58 -40.90
N SER A 119 -16.95 30.15 -39.62
CA SER A 119 -15.92 30.61 -38.65
C SER A 119 -15.15 29.48 -37.92
N ALA A 120 -15.44 28.20 -38.20
CA ALA A 120 -15.08 27.09 -37.30
C ALA A 120 -14.02 26.08 -37.83
N TYR A 121 -13.15 26.48 -38.77
CA TYR A 121 -12.01 25.66 -39.22
C TYR A 121 -10.64 26.17 -38.75
N GLY A 122 -10.61 27.06 -37.74
CA GLY A 122 -9.43 27.15 -36.89
C GLY A 122 -9.24 25.79 -36.23
N LYS A 123 -8.13 25.10 -36.50
CA LYS A 123 -7.74 23.84 -35.86
C LYS A 123 -7.69 24.03 -34.34
N LYS A 124 -8.82 23.93 -33.65
CA LYS A 124 -8.88 23.78 -32.20
C LYS A 124 -8.27 22.42 -31.88
N GLY A 125 -6.99 22.44 -31.52
CA GLY A 125 -6.17 21.24 -31.32
C GLY A 125 -6.42 20.57 -29.98
N GLU A 126 -5.64 19.53 -29.68
CA GLU A 126 -5.66 18.80 -28.41
C GLU A 126 -5.43 19.72 -27.20
N SER A 127 -4.80 20.88 -27.42
CA SER A 127 -4.64 21.97 -26.44
C SER A 127 -5.95 22.59 -25.95
N GLU A 128 -7.04 22.48 -26.72
CA GLU A 128 -8.37 23.00 -26.40
C GLU A 128 -9.36 21.89 -26.04
N GLY A 129 -8.90 20.66 -25.75
CA GLY A 129 -9.77 19.59 -25.28
C GLY A 129 -10.53 18.84 -26.39
N ARG A 130 -10.21 19.06 -27.67
CA ARG A 130 -10.80 18.32 -28.79
C ARG A 130 -9.96 17.08 -29.14
N PRO A 131 -10.52 15.85 -29.09
CA PRO A 131 -9.77 14.64 -29.45
C PRO A 131 -9.49 14.51 -30.95
N ASP A 132 -8.31 13.98 -31.28
CA ASP A 132 -7.93 13.53 -32.62
C ASP A 132 -8.56 12.17 -32.94
N GLY A 133 -9.78 12.21 -33.48
CA GLY A 133 -10.52 11.00 -33.84
C GLY A 133 -9.83 10.13 -34.89
N ALA A 134 -9.02 10.72 -35.78
CA ALA A 134 -8.32 9.98 -36.83
C ALA A 134 -7.18 9.13 -36.23
N TRP A 135 -6.44 9.68 -35.27
CA TRP A 135 -5.43 8.91 -34.54
C TRP A 135 -6.05 7.77 -33.73
N VAL A 136 -7.15 8.05 -33.01
CA VAL A 136 -7.84 7.03 -32.19
C VAL A 136 -8.30 5.84 -33.05
N GLU A 137 -8.94 6.10 -34.18
CA GLU A 137 -9.43 5.03 -35.06
C GLU A 137 -8.27 4.25 -35.68
N LYS A 138 -7.22 4.93 -36.13
CA LYS A 138 -6.01 4.30 -36.67
C LYS A 138 -5.36 3.36 -35.65
N VAL A 139 -5.21 3.82 -34.40
CA VAL A 139 -4.57 3.05 -33.34
C VAL A 139 -5.42 1.85 -32.93
N ARG A 140 -6.75 2.01 -32.82
CA ARG A 140 -7.66 0.90 -32.53
C ARG A 140 -7.67 -0.14 -33.63
N SER A 141 -7.75 0.30 -34.89
CA SER A 141 -7.69 -0.59 -36.05
C SER A 141 -6.36 -1.36 -36.12
N ALA A 142 -5.23 -0.69 -35.88
CA ALA A 142 -3.92 -1.34 -35.83
C ALA A 142 -3.80 -2.35 -34.68
N ALA A 143 -4.27 -1.99 -33.48
CA ALA A 143 -4.24 -2.87 -32.32
C ALA A 143 -5.11 -4.13 -32.52
N GLU A 144 -6.29 -3.99 -33.12
CA GLU A 144 -7.15 -5.14 -33.43
C GLU A 144 -6.58 -6.01 -34.55
N ALA A 145 -5.95 -5.42 -35.57
CA ALA A 145 -5.28 -6.16 -36.63
C ALA A 145 -4.10 -7.00 -36.08
N ASP A 146 -3.25 -6.41 -35.23
CA ASP A 146 -2.15 -7.13 -34.58
C ASP A 146 -2.65 -8.22 -33.65
N LYS A 147 -3.72 -7.95 -32.88
CA LYS A 147 -4.35 -8.95 -32.01
C LYS A 147 -4.89 -10.12 -32.81
N ALA A 148 -5.64 -9.86 -33.90
CA ALA A 148 -6.18 -10.91 -34.76
C ALA A 148 -5.09 -11.77 -35.39
N LYS A 149 -3.97 -11.16 -35.81
CA LYS A 149 -2.80 -11.88 -36.32
C LYS A 149 -2.23 -12.83 -35.25
N LEU A 150 -2.02 -12.34 -34.03
CA LEU A 150 -1.49 -13.14 -32.93
C LEU A 150 -2.44 -14.28 -32.53
N GLU A 151 -3.76 -14.08 -32.60
CA GLU A 151 -4.76 -15.12 -32.32
C GLU A 151 -4.74 -16.25 -33.37
N VAL A 152 -4.55 -15.91 -34.65
CA VAL A 152 -4.38 -16.91 -35.72
C VAL A 152 -3.10 -17.73 -35.51
N GLU A 153 -1.98 -17.07 -35.20
CA GLU A 153 -0.71 -17.73 -34.89
C GLU A 153 -0.87 -18.65 -33.65
N LEU A 154 -1.53 -18.16 -32.60
CA LEU A 154 -1.80 -18.91 -31.38
C LEU A 154 -2.62 -20.18 -31.65
N SER A 155 -3.68 -20.07 -32.48
CA SER A 155 -4.49 -21.23 -32.86
C SER A 155 -3.65 -22.29 -33.60
N GLY A 156 -2.76 -21.85 -34.49
CA GLY A 156 -1.80 -22.72 -35.17
C GLY A 156 -0.81 -23.39 -34.22
N TYR A 157 -0.30 -22.69 -33.20
CA TYR A 157 0.61 -23.29 -32.23
C TYR A 157 -0.11 -24.21 -31.23
N LEU A 158 -1.37 -23.93 -30.90
CA LEU A 158 -2.20 -24.78 -30.06
C LEU A 158 -2.51 -26.12 -30.75
N SER A 159 -2.80 -26.13 -32.05
CA SER A 159 -2.99 -27.39 -32.79
C SER A 159 -1.70 -28.22 -32.90
N ASN A 160 -0.55 -27.54 -33.01
CA ASN A 160 0.77 -28.18 -33.08
C ASN A 160 1.38 -28.53 -31.71
N LEU A 161 0.74 -28.11 -30.60
CA LEU A 161 1.16 -28.37 -29.21
C LEU A 161 2.60 -27.92 -28.86
N ILE A 162 3.07 -26.84 -29.49
CA ILE A 162 4.42 -26.29 -29.25
C ILE A 162 4.38 -25.33 -28.05
N LYS A 163 4.68 -25.83 -26.85
CA LYS A 163 4.57 -25.07 -25.58
C LYS A 163 5.29 -23.72 -25.59
N GLU A 164 6.52 -23.67 -26.11
CA GLU A 164 7.30 -22.42 -26.09
C GLU A 164 6.75 -21.37 -27.05
N SER A 165 6.32 -21.76 -28.25
CA SER A 165 5.67 -20.85 -29.20
C SER A 165 4.33 -20.34 -28.64
N ILE A 166 3.54 -21.19 -27.99
CA ILE A 166 2.30 -20.79 -27.31
C ILE A 166 2.63 -19.75 -26.22
N ARG A 167 3.63 -20.01 -25.38
CA ARG A 167 4.07 -19.11 -24.30
C ARG A 167 4.49 -17.75 -24.83
N LEU A 168 5.36 -17.71 -25.86
CA LEU A 168 5.84 -16.47 -26.47
C LEU A 168 4.73 -15.69 -27.17
N THR A 169 3.76 -16.37 -27.80
CA THR A 169 2.61 -15.73 -28.44
C THR A 169 1.71 -15.08 -27.39
N TYR A 170 1.39 -15.78 -26.30
CA TYR A 170 0.67 -15.16 -25.18
C TYR A 170 1.44 -14.00 -24.54
N LEU A 171 2.78 -14.09 -24.44
CA LEU A 171 3.60 -12.98 -23.96
C LEU A 171 3.49 -11.76 -24.88
N SER A 172 3.54 -11.96 -26.19
CA SER A 172 3.33 -10.87 -27.16
C SER A 172 1.93 -10.26 -27.08
N LEU A 173 0.90 -11.07 -26.83
CA LEU A 173 -0.48 -10.61 -26.62
C LEU A 173 -0.62 -9.83 -25.31
N ALA A 174 0.09 -10.23 -24.25
CA ALA A 174 0.17 -9.46 -23.01
C ALA A 174 0.88 -8.12 -23.22
N HIS A 175 2.01 -8.08 -23.95
CA HIS A 175 2.68 -6.83 -24.29
C HIS A 175 1.81 -5.91 -25.14
N LEU A 176 1.05 -6.45 -26.09
CA LEU A 176 0.07 -5.67 -26.85
C LEU A 176 -1.00 -5.07 -25.93
N ALA A 177 -1.52 -5.84 -24.97
CA ALA A 177 -2.49 -5.34 -23.98
C ALA A 177 -1.90 -4.24 -23.07
N LEU A 178 -0.62 -4.36 -22.67
CA LEU A 178 0.08 -3.30 -21.94
C LEU A 178 0.30 -2.05 -22.80
N LYS A 179 0.59 -2.22 -24.09
CA LYS A 179 0.75 -1.11 -25.05
C LYS A 179 -0.56 -0.37 -25.31
N THR A 180 -1.69 -1.08 -25.33
CA THR A 180 -3.03 -0.49 -25.44
C THR A 180 -3.56 0.08 -24.12
N GLY A 181 -2.85 -0.13 -23.00
CA GLY A 181 -3.20 0.42 -21.69
C GLY A 181 -4.12 -0.46 -20.84
N SER A 182 -4.53 -1.64 -21.33
CA SER A 182 -5.42 -2.53 -20.59
C SER A 182 -4.64 -3.50 -19.69
N PHE A 183 -4.32 -3.03 -18.49
CA PHE A 183 -3.68 -3.86 -17.46
C PHE A 183 -4.53 -5.07 -17.02
N PRO A 184 -5.87 -4.97 -16.83
CA PRO A 184 -6.69 -6.12 -16.46
C PRO A 184 -6.70 -7.23 -17.52
N THR A 185 -6.72 -6.87 -18.81
CA THR A 185 -6.61 -7.85 -19.90
C THR A 185 -5.23 -8.50 -19.91
N ALA A 186 -4.16 -7.71 -19.73
CA ALA A 186 -2.81 -8.24 -19.64
C ALA A 186 -2.67 -9.27 -18.49
N GLN A 187 -3.24 -8.99 -17.32
CA GLN A 187 -3.25 -9.94 -16.18
C GLN A 187 -3.90 -11.28 -16.51
N LYS A 188 -5.04 -11.28 -17.22
CA LYS A 188 -5.69 -12.51 -17.66
C LYS A 188 -4.79 -13.30 -18.61
N THR A 189 -4.17 -12.62 -19.58
CA THR A 189 -3.21 -13.24 -20.50
C THR A 189 -1.99 -13.82 -19.77
N PHE A 190 -1.46 -13.11 -18.76
CA PHE A 190 -0.36 -13.60 -17.93
C PHE A 190 -0.70 -14.90 -17.18
N GLN A 191 -1.96 -15.11 -16.79
CA GLN A 191 -2.38 -16.36 -16.16
C GLN A 191 -2.29 -17.54 -17.14
N HIS A 192 -2.67 -17.35 -18.40
CA HIS A 192 -2.53 -18.39 -19.44
C HIS A 192 -1.06 -18.73 -19.72
N ILE A 193 -0.15 -17.74 -19.77
CA ILE A 193 1.30 -17.96 -19.97
C ILE A 193 1.87 -18.95 -18.95
N ARG A 194 1.35 -18.90 -17.71
CA ARG A 194 1.83 -19.74 -16.61
C ARG A 194 1.62 -21.23 -16.87
N GLU A 195 0.54 -21.61 -17.54
CA GLU A 195 0.20 -23.02 -17.83
C GLU A 195 1.17 -23.65 -18.85
N TYR A 196 1.71 -22.82 -19.75
CA TYR A 196 2.65 -23.25 -20.79
C TYR A 196 4.12 -23.07 -20.40
N SER A 197 4.38 -22.57 -19.18
CA SER A 197 5.73 -22.41 -18.64
C SER A 197 6.25 -23.72 -18.05
N SER A 198 7.37 -24.22 -18.57
CA SER A 198 7.95 -25.52 -18.21
C SER A 198 8.96 -25.51 -17.05
N GLY A 199 9.64 -24.38 -16.79
CA GLY A 199 10.74 -24.30 -15.83
C GLY A 199 10.63 -23.12 -14.85
N PRO A 200 11.35 -23.17 -13.71
CA PRO A 200 11.34 -22.10 -12.71
C PRO A 200 11.91 -20.78 -13.25
N ALA A 201 12.81 -20.81 -14.23
CA ALA A 201 13.29 -19.62 -14.93
C ALA A 201 12.15 -18.86 -15.63
N HIS A 202 11.28 -19.57 -16.35
CA HIS A 202 10.11 -18.96 -17.01
C HIS A 202 9.13 -18.36 -16.00
N HIS A 203 8.96 -18.99 -14.84
CA HIS A 203 8.10 -18.45 -13.78
C HIS A 203 8.67 -17.20 -13.11
N VAL A 204 10.00 -17.12 -12.94
CA VAL A 204 10.67 -15.90 -12.45
C VAL A 204 10.53 -14.78 -13.47
N GLU A 205 10.81 -15.03 -14.75
CA GLU A 205 10.67 -14.06 -15.84
C GLU A 205 9.23 -13.52 -15.93
N LEU A 206 8.24 -14.42 -15.97
CA LEU A 206 6.82 -14.07 -16.00
C LEU A 206 6.42 -13.21 -14.79
N GLY A 207 6.79 -13.64 -13.58
CA GLY A 207 6.40 -12.92 -12.38
C GLY A 207 7.09 -11.56 -12.26
N LEU A 208 8.33 -11.43 -12.72
CA LEU A 208 9.01 -10.14 -12.83
C LEU A 208 8.31 -9.22 -13.84
N GLY A 209 7.90 -9.72 -15.00
CA GLY A 209 7.16 -8.95 -15.98
C GLY A 209 5.79 -8.46 -15.47
N ILE A 210 5.09 -9.28 -14.67
CA ILE A 210 3.84 -8.86 -14.02
C ILE A 210 4.10 -7.76 -12.98
N ILE A 211 5.16 -7.91 -12.17
CA ILE A 211 5.52 -6.92 -11.15
C ILE A 211 5.92 -5.61 -11.82
N GLU A 212 6.75 -5.66 -12.87
CA GLU A 212 7.17 -4.49 -13.64
C GLU A 212 5.97 -3.75 -14.24
N ALA A 213 5.05 -4.48 -14.88
CA ALA A 213 3.82 -3.91 -15.39
C ALA A 213 2.96 -3.30 -14.27
N ALA A 214 2.80 -3.98 -13.14
CA ALA A 214 2.05 -3.48 -12.01
C ALA A 214 2.63 -2.15 -11.48
N LEU A 215 3.95 -2.07 -11.35
CA LEU A 215 4.64 -0.85 -10.94
C LEU A 215 4.51 0.28 -11.98
N ALA A 216 4.66 -0.03 -13.27
CA ALA A 216 4.54 0.96 -14.34
C ALA A 216 3.12 1.56 -14.47
N PHE A 217 2.08 0.80 -14.11
CA PHE A 217 0.69 1.25 -14.04
C PHE A 217 0.30 1.81 -12.65
N ASN A 218 1.21 1.81 -11.69
CA ASN A 218 0.99 2.21 -10.29
C ASN A 218 -0.14 1.42 -9.59
N GLU A 219 -0.25 0.12 -9.87
CA GLU A 219 -1.27 -0.79 -9.35
C GLU A 219 -0.67 -1.76 -8.32
N SER A 220 -1.09 -1.65 -7.06
CA SER A 220 -0.52 -2.46 -5.95
C SER A 220 -1.19 -3.83 -5.75
N GLY A 221 -2.44 -4.00 -6.22
CA GLY A 221 -3.25 -5.20 -5.97
C GLY A 221 -2.60 -6.53 -6.38
N PRO A 222 -2.07 -6.67 -7.61
CA PRO A 222 -1.46 -7.92 -8.08
C PRO A 222 -0.13 -8.27 -7.41
N LEU A 223 0.51 -7.36 -6.68
CA LEU A 223 1.87 -7.55 -6.19
C LEU A 223 1.97 -8.66 -5.14
N ALA A 224 1.06 -8.71 -4.16
CA ALA A 224 1.14 -9.64 -3.01
C ALA A 224 1.26 -11.12 -3.42
N GLY A 225 0.39 -11.55 -4.34
CA GLY A 225 0.37 -12.93 -4.82
C GLY A 225 1.52 -13.27 -5.76
N ASN A 226 2.08 -12.30 -6.49
CA ASN A 226 3.13 -12.55 -7.46
C ASN A 226 4.53 -12.49 -6.83
N VAL A 227 4.76 -11.58 -5.87
CA VAL A 227 6.01 -11.51 -5.09
C VAL A 227 6.35 -12.86 -4.45
N THR A 228 5.40 -13.44 -3.71
CA THR A 228 5.60 -14.73 -3.02
C THR A 228 5.87 -15.89 -3.99
N LYS A 229 5.23 -15.88 -5.17
CA LYS A 229 5.45 -16.89 -6.22
C LYS A 229 6.82 -16.74 -6.89
N VAL A 230 7.27 -15.51 -7.14
CA VAL A 230 8.60 -15.25 -7.71
C VAL A 230 9.67 -15.67 -6.73
N GLU A 231 9.54 -15.36 -5.44
CA GLU A 231 10.47 -15.81 -4.40
C GLU A 231 10.57 -17.34 -4.36
N ALA A 232 9.43 -18.03 -4.30
CA ALA A 232 9.42 -19.49 -4.29
C ALA A 232 10.03 -20.11 -5.56
N SER A 233 9.85 -19.45 -6.72
CA SER A 233 10.43 -19.90 -8.00
C SER A 233 11.93 -19.61 -8.08
N LEU A 234 12.37 -18.48 -7.52
CA LEU A 234 13.78 -18.10 -7.40
C LEU A 234 14.54 -19.05 -6.49
N ASP A 235 13.94 -19.44 -5.36
CA ASP A 235 14.54 -20.43 -4.44
C ASP A 235 14.70 -21.81 -5.09
N ARG A 236 13.79 -22.19 -6.00
CA ARG A 236 13.90 -23.42 -6.79
C ARG A 236 14.97 -23.33 -7.87
N LEU A 237 15.12 -22.17 -8.51
CA LEU A 237 16.10 -21.95 -9.58
C LEU A 237 17.53 -21.79 -9.03
N HIS A 238 17.65 -21.06 -7.93
CA HIS A 238 18.91 -20.66 -7.30
C HIS A 238 18.79 -20.81 -5.77
N PRO A 239 19.02 -22.02 -5.23
CA PRO A 239 18.89 -22.29 -3.79
C PRO A 239 19.77 -21.37 -2.95
N PRO A 240 19.29 -20.90 -1.78
CA PRO A 240 20.10 -20.08 -0.89
C PRO A 240 21.29 -20.88 -0.39
N VAL A 241 22.47 -20.25 -0.35
CA VAL A 241 23.67 -20.87 0.22
C VAL A 241 23.52 -20.94 1.74
N THR A 242 23.03 -22.07 2.23
CA THR A 242 23.07 -22.42 3.65
C THR A 242 24.45 -23.01 3.96
N GLY A 243 25.03 -22.61 5.10
CA GLY A 243 26.42 -22.92 5.49
C GLY A 243 26.79 -24.41 5.59
N SER A 244 25.87 -25.33 5.33
CA SER A 244 26.09 -26.79 5.31
C SER A 244 26.47 -27.36 3.95
N SER A 245 26.43 -26.58 2.86
CA SER A 245 26.66 -27.08 1.49
C SER A 245 28.13 -26.99 1.01
N GLN A 246 29.06 -26.61 1.89
CA GLN A 246 30.50 -26.53 1.63
C GLN A 246 31.30 -27.78 2.06
N GLN A 247 30.74 -28.98 1.96
CA GLN A 247 31.59 -30.17 1.91
C GLN A 247 32.07 -30.35 0.47
N ALA A 248 33.19 -29.69 0.15
CA ALA A 248 33.96 -30.02 -1.04
C ALA A 248 34.32 -31.51 -0.93
N SER A 249 33.69 -32.35 -1.77
CA SER A 249 34.04 -33.75 -1.84
C SER A 249 35.53 -33.84 -2.22
N ALA A 250 36.32 -34.59 -1.44
CA ALA A 250 37.77 -34.71 -1.58
C ALA A 250 38.24 -35.23 -2.96
N THR A 251 37.30 -35.61 -3.82
CA THR A 251 37.48 -36.18 -5.16
C THR A 251 37.44 -35.15 -6.31
N MET A 252 37.14 -33.87 -6.06
CA MET A 252 37.01 -32.88 -7.15
C MET A 252 38.35 -32.31 -7.62
N THR A 253 38.52 -32.24 -8.95
CA THR A 253 39.69 -31.60 -9.57
C THR A 253 39.68 -30.08 -9.38
N THR A 254 40.85 -29.44 -9.43
CA THR A 254 41.01 -27.98 -9.30
C THR A 254 40.17 -27.20 -10.31
N MET A 255 40.04 -27.71 -11.54
CA MET A 255 39.20 -27.14 -12.60
C MET A 255 37.70 -27.22 -12.26
N GLN A 256 37.22 -28.35 -11.74
CA GLN A 256 35.81 -28.52 -11.34
C GLN A 256 35.44 -27.62 -10.15
N VAL A 257 36.39 -27.40 -9.22
CA VAL A 257 36.21 -26.46 -8.11
C VAL A 257 36.09 -25.02 -8.63
N ALA A 258 36.91 -24.62 -9.60
CA ALA A 258 36.82 -23.29 -10.22
C ALA A 258 35.48 -23.08 -10.95
N GLN A 259 35.06 -24.06 -11.77
CA GLN A 259 33.80 -24.00 -12.50
C GLN A 259 32.57 -23.97 -11.57
N ASN A 260 32.58 -24.76 -10.49
CA ASN A 260 31.50 -24.75 -9.51
C ASN A 260 31.41 -23.42 -8.76
N ARG A 261 32.56 -22.80 -8.44
CA ARG A 261 32.59 -21.45 -7.85
C ARG A 261 32.03 -20.39 -8.80
N GLU A 262 32.33 -20.49 -10.08
CA GLU A 262 31.80 -19.58 -11.10
C GLU A 262 30.28 -19.71 -11.26
N ILE A 263 29.76 -20.94 -11.31
CA ILE A 263 28.31 -21.21 -11.38
C ILE A 263 27.61 -20.69 -10.12
N GLN A 264 28.20 -20.89 -8.93
CA GLN A 264 27.66 -20.36 -7.68
C GLN A 264 27.67 -18.83 -7.65
N ALA A 265 28.76 -18.19 -8.10
CA ALA A 265 28.85 -16.73 -8.20
C ALA A 265 27.79 -16.17 -9.15
N ARG A 266 27.59 -16.79 -10.31
CA ARG A 266 26.54 -16.40 -11.28
C ARG A 266 25.15 -16.57 -10.68
N SER A 267 24.88 -17.69 -10.01
CA SER A 267 23.60 -17.93 -9.33
C SER A 267 23.32 -16.89 -8.24
N GLN A 268 24.32 -16.53 -7.44
CA GLN A 268 24.19 -15.48 -6.43
C GLN A 268 23.96 -14.09 -7.06
N ALA A 269 24.64 -13.78 -8.18
CA ALA A 269 24.45 -12.51 -8.89
C ALA A 269 23.01 -12.38 -9.41
N VAL A 270 22.46 -13.43 -10.03
CA VAL A 270 21.05 -13.45 -10.47
C VAL A 270 20.11 -13.31 -9.29
N ARG A 271 20.37 -14.02 -8.18
CA ARG A 271 19.55 -13.92 -6.96
C ARG A 271 19.55 -12.50 -6.37
N ARG A 272 20.69 -11.80 -6.38
CA ARG A 272 20.78 -10.40 -5.95
C ARG A 272 19.96 -9.49 -6.87
N ALA A 273 20.16 -9.59 -8.19
CA ALA A 273 19.43 -8.78 -9.17
C ALA A 273 17.90 -8.97 -9.08
N VAL A 274 17.44 -10.23 -9.01
CA VAL A 274 16.02 -10.54 -8.84
C VAL A 274 15.53 -10.14 -7.44
N GLY A 275 16.37 -10.30 -6.41
CA GLY A 275 16.08 -9.91 -5.04
C GLY A 275 15.78 -8.42 -4.88
N VAL A 276 16.55 -7.55 -5.54
CA VAL A 276 16.31 -6.10 -5.57
C VAL A 276 14.94 -5.78 -6.15
N LYS A 277 14.59 -6.41 -7.29
CA LYS A 277 13.28 -6.25 -7.94
C LYS A 277 12.12 -6.67 -7.04
N ILE A 278 12.27 -7.80 -6.33
CA ILE A 278 11.29 -8.29 -5.35
C ILE A 278 11.14 -7.34 -4.17
N ARG A 279 12.26 -6.80 -3.67
CA ARG A 279 12.32 -5.88 -2.54
C ARG A 279 11.55 -4.58 -2.81
N VAL A 280 11.71 -4.00 -4.00
CA VAL A 280 10.91 -2.85 -4.45
C VAL A 280 9.41 -3.17 -4.42
N ALA A 281 9.01 -4.32 -4.98
CA ALA A 281 7.61 -4.73 -4.99
C ALA A 281 7.03 -4.95 -3.59
N LYS A 282 7.83 -5.51 -2.66
CA LYS A 282 7.46 -5.62 -1.24
C LYS A 282 7.30 -4.27 -0.58
N ALA A 283 8.14 -3.29 -0.93
CA ALA A 283 8.03 -1.95 -0.37
C ALA A 283 6.73 -1.27 -0.81
N VAL A 284 6.39 -1.34 -2.10
CA VAL A 284 5.13 -0.78 -2.62
C VAL A 284 3.92 -1.48 -1.99
N LEU A 285 4.00 -2.80 -1.77
CA LEU A 285 2.97 -3.53 -1.03
C LEU A 285 2.90 -3.16 0.46
N ALA A 286 4.03 -2.81 1.07
CA ALA A 286 4.05 -2.32 2.45
C ALA A 286 3.41 -0.92 2.54
N LEU A 287 3.64 -0.05 1.56
CA LEU A 287 2.97 1.25 1.45
C LEU A 287 1.45 1.09 1.34
N SER A 288 0.96 0.22 0.45
CA SER A 288 -0.49 0.01 0.29
C SER A 288 -1.19 -0.47 1.57
N HIS A 289 -0.46 -1.14 2.47
CA HIS A 289 -0.94 -1.57 3.79
C HIS A 289 -0.65 -0.56 4.92
N ASN A 290 -0.16 0.64 4.60
CA ASN A 290 0.27 1.67 5.54
C ASN A 290 1.41 1.25 6.50
N ASP A 291 2.21 0.25 6.11
CA ASP A 291 3.39 -0.16 6.87
C ASP A 291 4.65 0.54 6.36
N TYR A 292 4.81 1.78 6.80
CA TYR A 292 5.92 2.64 6.41
C TYR A 292 7.27 2.14 6.93
N ALA A 293 7.30 1.43 8.06
CA ALA A 293 8.55 0.92 8.65
C ALA A 293 9.14 -0.24 7.84
N ARG A 294 8.29 -1.11 7.27
CA ARG A 294 8.74 -2.11 6.28
C ARG A 294 9.17 -1.42 4.98
N ALA A 295 8.35 -0.52 4.44
CA ALA A 295 8.68 0.17 3.18
C ALA A 295 10.04 0.89 3.23
N ALA A 296 10.33 1.61 4.31
CA ALA A 296 11.60 2.30 4.51
C ALA A 296 12.80 1.37 4.50
N ARG A 297 12.70 0.22 5.20
CA ARG A 297 13.78 -0.78 5.28
C ARG A 297 14.05 -1.45 3.94
N GLU A 298 12.99 -1.87 3.26
CA GLU A 298 13.13 -2.54 1.97
C GLU A 298 13.73 -1.57 0.92
N LEU A 299 13.24 -0.34 0.81
CA LEU A 299 13.79 0.61 -0.17
C LEU A 299 15.19 1.11 0.18
N GLY A 300 15.51 1.25 1.47
CA GLY A 300 16.82 1.75 1.91
C GLY A 300 18.00 0.82 1.62
N GLU A 301 17.74 -0.44 1.27
CA GLU A 301 18.76 -1.46 0.94
C GLU A 301 18.94 -1.67 -0.58
N VAL A 302 18.03 -1.15 -1.42
CA VAL A 302 18.01 -1.36 -2.88
C VAL A 302 19.32 -0.96 -3.56
N ASN A 303 19.90 0.19 -3.20
CA ASN A 303 21.12 0.69 -3.82
C ASN A 303 22.38 -0.04 -3.36
N GLU A 304 22.37 -0.66 -2.17
CA GLU A 304 23.52 -1.45 -1.69
C GLU A 304 23.60 -2.83 -2.38
N GLU A 305 22.47 -3.35 -2.85
CA GLU A 305 22.36 -4.70 -3.42
C GLU A 305 22.54 -4.76 -4.95
N GLY A 306 22.82 -3.64 -5.62
CA GLY A 306 23.14 -3.59 -7.06
C GLY A 306 22.22 -2.71 -7.92
N GLY A 307 21.29 -1.98 -7.31
CA GLY A 307 20.43 -0.99 -7.99
C GLY A 307 19.35 -1.58 -8.89
N LEU A 308 18.58 -0.70 -9.55
CA LEU A 308 17.38 -1.08 -10.32
C LEU A 308 17.66 -1.65 -11.73
N GLN A 309 18.86 -1.43 -12.27
CA GLN A 309 19.27 -1.91 -13.60
C GLN A 309 18.25 -1.52 -14.69
N GLU A 310 17.71 -2.49 -15.42
CA GLU A 310 16.72 -2.30 -16.49
C GLU A 310 15.42 -1.64 -16.01
N TRP A 311 15.08 -1.75 -14.72
CA TRP A 311 13.87 -1.14 -14.17
C TRP A 311 13.99 0.38 -13.97
N GLU A 312 15.20 0.93 -14.07
CA GLU A 312 15.44 2.37 -13.88
C GLU A 312 14.59 3.19 -14.86
N GLY A 313 13.62 3.91 -14.30
CA GLY A 313 12.70 4.77 -15.03
C GLY A 313 11.61 4.05 -15.84
N GLN A 314 11.74 2.74 -16.10
CA GLN A 314 10.69 1.95 -16.76
C GLN A 314 9.58 1.51 -15.79
N ALA A 315 9.95 1.17 -14.56
CA ALA A 315 9.02 0.78 -13.50
C ALA A 315 9.03 1.78 -12.34
N ILE A 316 10.23 2.14 -11.86
CA ILE A 316 10.43 3.08 -10.76
C ILE A 316 11.81 3.73 -10.91
N SER A 317 12.01 4.92 -10.34
CA SER A 317 13.31 5.59 -10.33
C SER A 317 14.06 5.40 -9.01
N THR A 318 15.39 5.40 -9.08
CA THR A 318 16.26 5.46 -7.89
C THR A 318 15.95 6.68 -7.02
N ALA A 319 15.68 7.84 -7.63
CA ALA A 319 15.29 9.07 -6.94
C ALA A 319 14.01 8.88 -6.10
N ASP A 320 12.95 8.31 -6.67
CA ASP A 320 11.71 8.11 -5.92
C ASP A 320 11.84 7.01 -4.87
N THR A 321 12.59 5.94 -5.13
CA THR A 321 12.87 4.94 -4.08
C THR A 321 13.59 5.56 -2.88
N ALA A 322 14.54 6.46 -3.12
CA ALA A 322 15.23 7.21 -2.08
C ALA A 322 14.28 8.17 -1.35
N LEU A 323 13.46 8.93 -2.08
CA LEU A 323 12.46 9.84 -1.51
C LEU A 323 11.46 9.10 -0.61
N VAL A 324 10.85 8.03 -1.12
CA VAL A 324 9.89 7.20 -0.38
C VAL A 324 10.55 6.59 0.84
N SER A 325 11.77 6.05 0.71
CA SER A 325 12.54 5.51 1.84
C SER A 325 12.78 6.58 2.91
N ALA A 326 13.20 7.79 2.51
CA ALA A 326 13.51 8.88 3.43
C ALA A 326 12.29 9.34 4.22
N ILE A 327 11.16 9.61 3.55
CA ILE A 327 9.94 10.08 4.20
C ILE A 327 9.35 8.99 5.10
N CYS A 328 9.34 7.73 4.66
CA CYS A 328 8.88 6.61 5.49
C CYS A 328 9.79 6.35 6.70
N ALA A 329 11.10 6.46 6.52
CA ALA A 329 12.08 6.35 7.60
C ALA A 329 11.92 7.52 8.59
N LEU A 330 11.71 8.75 8.10
CA LEU A 330 11.49 9.93 8.94
C LEU A 330 10.23 9.76 9.80
N ALA A 331 9.17 9.17 9.24
CA ALA A 331 7.94 8.87 9.98
C ALA A 331 8.10 7.77 11.05
N THR A 332 9.03 6.82 10.89
CA THR A 332 9.05 5.59 11.72
C THR A 332 10.38 5.25 12.42
N GLY A 333 11.53 5.44 11.77
CA GLY A 333 12.83 4.89 12.21
C GLY A 333 13.64 5.82 13.12
N SER A 334 14.25 5.32 14.21
CA SER A 334 14.94 6.11 15.26
C SER A 334 15.96 7.14 14.76
N ARG A 335 16.33 8.14 15.59
CA ARG A 335 17.36 9.15 15.24
C ARG A 335 18.69 8.52 14.82
N GLU A 336 19.09 7.45 15.51
CA GLU A 336 20.26 6.63 15.17
C GLU A 336 20.11 5.94 13.82
N HIS A 337 18.93 5.36 13.56
CA HIS A 337 18.63 4.72 12.29
C HIS A 337 18.65 5.71 11.12
N LEU A 338 18.05 6.90 11.29
CA LEU A 338 18.06 7.97 10.29
C LEU A 338 19.47 8.40 9.94
N ARG A 339 20.33 8.63 10.95
CA ARG A 339 21.71 9.01 10.73
C ARG A 339 22.47 7.93 9.95
N ARG A 340 22.38 6.68 10.41
CA ARG A 340 23.08 5.56 9.78
C ARG A 340 22.61 5.29 8.35
N VAL A 341 21.31 5.33 8.09
CA VAL A 341 20.72 4.90 6.80
C VAL A 341 20.67 6.04 5.78
N LEU A 342 20.35 7.26 6.20
CA LEU A 342 20.10 8.38 5.28
C LEU A 342 21.26 9.40 5.25
N LEU A 343 22.09 9.50 6.28
CA LEU A 343 23.18 10.48 6.34
C LEU A 343 24.57 9.86 6.14
N ASP A 344 24.82 8.67 6.68
CA ASP A 344 26.15 8.05 6.61
C ASP A 344 26.37 7.22 5.32
N ARG A 345 25.29 6.71 4.71
CA ARG A 345 25.36 5.88 3.48
C ARG A 345 25.58 6.73 2.23
N ALA A 346 26.76 6.63 1.62
CA ALA A 346 27.07 7.30 0.35
C ALA A 346 26.13 6.88 -0.79
N SER A 347 25.68 5.62 -0.81
CA SER A 347 24.72 5.09 -1.80
C SER A 347 23.35 5.76 -1.74
N PHE A 348 22.96 6.30 -0.58
CA PHE A 348 21.74 7.07 -0.43
C PHE A 348 21.91 8.49 -0.99
N HIS A 349 23.02 9.17 -0.66
CA HIS A 349 23.33 10.50 -1.21
C HIS A 349 23.40 10.50 -2.74
N SER A 350 24.01 9.47 -3.35
CA SER A 350 24.05 9.36 -4.82
C SER A 350 22.70 9.06 -5.47
N ALA A 351 21.72 8.60 -4.69
CA ALA A 351 20.39 8.26 -5.19
C ALA A 351 19.37 9.38 -5.00
N VAL A 352 19.64 10.34 -4.12
CA VAL A 352 18.84 11.57 -4.02
C VAL A 352 19.20 12.43 -5.22
N ASP A 353 18.22 12.71 -6.07
CA ASP A 353 18.40 13.62 -7.20
C ASP A 353 18.68 15.05 -6.72
N ASP A 354 19.43 15.82 -7.50
CA ASP A 354 19.82 17.19 -7.15
C ASP A 354 18.58 18.08 -6.93
N SER A 355 17.48 17.81 -7.66
CA SER A 355 16.19 18.48 -7.48
C SER A 355 15.55 18.23 -6.11
N GLN A 356 15.94 17.15 -5.42
CA GLN A 356 15.41 16.69 -4.14
C GLN A 356 16.39 16.91 -2.97
N GLY A 357 17.40 17.77 -3.13
CA GLY A 357 18.39 18.05 -2.08
C GLY A 357 17.78 18.50 -0.73
N TRP A 358 16.58 19.08 -0.75
CA TRP A 358 15.80 19.44 0.44
C TRP A 358 15.50 18.25 1.37
N VAL A 359 15.49 17.00 0.87
CA VAL A 359 15.28 15.79 1.67
C VAL A 359 16.41 15.60 2.68
N LEU A 360 17.65 15.81 2.26
CA LEU A 360 18.81 15.68 3.15
C LEU A 360 18.82 16.77 4.22
N ASP A 361 18.44 17.98 3.85
CA ASP A 361 18.35 19.09 4.80
C ASP A 361 17.21 18.88 5.81
N LEU A 362 16.07 18.33 5.36
CA LEU A 362 14.98 17.91 6.23
C LEU A 362 15.45 16.85 7.25
N VAL A 363 16.14 15.81 6.78
CA VAL A 363 16.64 14.73 7.65
C VAL A 363 17.69 15.27 8.62
N ARG A 364 18.60 16.14 8.18
CA ARG A 364 19.59 16.79 9.05
C ARG A 364 18.92 17.65 10.12
N ALA A 365 17.99 18.53 9.73
CA ALA A 365 17.25 19.36 10.68
C ALA A 365 16.52 18.52 11.73
N PHE A 366 15.88 17.43 11.31
CA PHE A 366 15.20 16.50 12.22
C PHE A 366 16.18 15.77 13.14
N VAL A 367 17.28 15.25 12.58
CA VAL A 367 18.35 14.57 13.34
C VAL A 367 19.13 15.53 14.23
N ASP A 368 19.09 16.85 14.01
CA ASP A 368 19.70 17.84 14.89
C ASP A 368 18.72 18.38 15.95
N ALA A 369 17.48 17.87 15.97
CA ALA A 369 16.37 18.37 16.80
C ALA A 369 15.97 19.84 16.53
N ARG A 370 16.25 20.35 15.33
CA ARG A 370 15.75 21.63 14.82
C ARG A 370 14.38 21.45 14.17
N TYR A 371 13.36 21.14 14.99
CA TYR A 371 12.04 20.75 14.50
C TYR A 371 11.29 21.85 13.74
N GLY A 372 11.43 23.12 14.15
CA GLY A 372 10.82 24.24 13.43
C GLY A 372 11.29 24.34 11.98
N GLU A 373 12.61 24.26 11.75
CA GLU A 373 13.17 24.24 10.39
C GLU A 373 12.71 23.02 9.60
N ALA A 374 12.71 21.83 10.23
CA ALA A 374 12.25 20.60 9.60
C ALA A 374 10.78 20.70 9.15
N ILE A 375 9.90 21.27 9.97
CA ILE A 375 8.47 21.45 9.63
C ILE A 375 8.29 22.46 8.50
N VAL A 376 9.07 23.55 8.48
CA VAL A 376 9.03 24.52 7.39
C VAL A 376 9.46 23.88 6.07
N ILE A 377 10.52 23.07 6.08
CA ILE A 377 10.96 22.32 4.89
C ILE A 377 9.87 21.32 4.47
N LEU A 378 9.31 20.57 5.41
CA LEU A 378 8.26 19.59 5.13
C LEU A 378 7.02 20.23 4.51
N ARG A 379 6.57 21.39 4.99
CA ARG A 379 5.42 22.13 4.44
C ARG A 379 5.67 22.57 3.00
N LYS A 380 6.88 23.06 2.69
CA LYS A 380 7.27 23.43 1.32
C LYS A 380 7.41 22.23 0.39
N ALA A 381 7.76 21.07 0.96
CA ALA A 381 7.93 19.82 0.23
C ALA A 381 6.62 19.06 -0.01
N GLU A 382 5.60 19.31 0.81
CA GLU A 382 4.31 18.62 0.76
C GLU A 382 3.65 18.57 -0.63
N PRO A 383 3.65 19.64 -1.45
CA PRO A 383 3.13 19.57 -2.81
C PRO A 383 3.87 18.53 -3.67
N TYR A 384 5.20 18.42 -3.52
CA TYR A 384 6.01 17.46 -4.28
C TYR A 384 5.76 16.01 -3.83
N LEU A 385 5.43 15.80 -2.55
CA LEU A 385 5.01 14.49 -2.05
C LEU A 385 3.66 14.07 -2.65
N LEU A 386 2.73 15.02 -2.80
CA LEU A 386 1.43 14.79 -3.45
C LEU A 386 1.53 14.49 -4.94
N LEU A 387 2.51 15.09 -5.65
CA LEU A 387 2.72 14.82 -7.07
C LEU A 387 3.37 13.45 -7.33
N ASN A 388 3.95 12.80 -6.32
CA ASN A 388 4.53 11.47 -6.47
C ASN A 388 3.41 10.41 -6.40
N PRO A 389 3.18 9.59 -7.45
CA PRO A 389 2.08 8.63 -7.50
C PRO A 389 2.09 7.58 -6.36
N LEU A 390 3.26 7.25 -5.82
CA LEU A 390 3.43 6.29 -4.73
C LEU A 390 3.18 6.91 -3.35
N LEU A 391 3.43 8.21 -3.18
CA LEU A 391 3.28 8.93 -1.89
C LEU A 391 1.97 9.69 -1.77
N ALA A 392 1.35 10.08 -2.88
CA ALA A 392 0.10 10.83 -2.92
C ALA A 392 -0.97 10.31 -1.94
N PRO A 393 -1.35 9.01 -1.95
CA PRO A 393 -2.38 8.50 -1.03
C PRO A 393 -1.94 8.49 0.45
N HIS A 394 -0.65 8.53 0.74
CA HIS A 394 -0.09 8.43 2.09
C HIS A 394 0.39 9.76 2.66
N THR A 395 0.42 10.83 1.86
CA THR A 395 1.10 12.09 2.22
C THR A 395 0.54 12.70 3.50
N ALA A 396 -0.78 12.87 3.62
CA ALA A 396 -1.42 13.43 4.82
C ALA A 396 -1.07 12.62 6.09
N ARG A 397 -1.07 11.29 5.98
CA ARG A 397 -0.72 10.40 7.09
C ARG A 397 0.76 10.49 7.45
N LEU A 398 1.66 10.50 6.47
CA LEU A 398 3.10 10.61 6.67
C LEU A 398 3.49 11.94 7.32
N VAL A 399 2.92 13.06 6.86
CA VAL A 399 3.15 14.39 7.44
C VAL A 399 2.69 14.41 8.91
N SER A 400 1.50 13.90 9.21
CA SER A 400 0.99 13.79 10.58
C SER A 400 1.89 12.91 11.48
N LEU A 401 2.38 11.78 10.96
CA LEU A 401 3.29 10.89 11.70
C LEU A 401 4.63 11.57 11.99
N ILE A 402 5.23 12.26 11.01
CA ILE A 402 6.49 12.99 11.18
C ILE A 402 6.32 14.08 12.25
N ARG A 403 5.21 14.84 12.19
CA ARG A 403 4.92 15.90 13.16
C ARG A 403 4.70 15.36 14.58
N THR A 404 3.88 14.33 14.72
CA THR A 404 3.65 13.61 16.00
C THR A 404 4.98 13.13 16.59
N ARG A 405 5.86 12.65 15.74
CA ARG A 405 7.17 12.14 16.13
C ARG A 405 8.13 13.22 16.57
N ALA A 406 8.18 14.35 15.86
CA ALA A 406 8.92 15.53 16.28
C ALA A 406 8.49 15.97 17.69
N ILE A 407 7.18 16.02 17.95
CA ILE A 407 6.62 16.32 19.27
C ILE A 407 7.11 15.32 20.33
N LYS A 408 6.96 14.01 20.07
CA LYS A 408 7.42 12.95 20.98
C LYS A 408 8.92 13.08 21.31
N GLN A 409 9.76 13.31 20.31
CA GLN A 409 11.20 13.44 20.51
C GLN A 409 11.58 14.76 21.21
N TYR A 410 10.87 15.85 20.95
CA TYR A 410 11.08 17.13 21.62
C TYR A 410 10.81 17.06 23.11
N ILE A 411 9.74 16.38 23.54
CA ILE A 411 9.38 16.29 24.96
C ILE A 411 10.20 15.27 25.75
N THR A 412 10.75 14.24 25.08
CA THR A 412 11.47 13.11 25.74
C THR A 412 12.57 13.53 26.73
N PRO A 413 13.43 14.54 26.48
CA PRO A 413 14.48 14.94 27.42
C PRO A 413 13.99 15.79 28.60
N PHE A 414 12.70 16.18 28.66
CA PHE A 414 12.18 17.09 29.68
C PHE A 414 11.25 16.37 30.66
N SER A 415 11.16 16.87 31.89
CA SER A 415 10.13 16.45 32.87
C SER A 415 8.89 17.36 32.81
N SER A 416 9.09 18.64 32.52
CA SER A 416 8.04 19.61 32.24
C SER A 416 8.46 20.60 31.16
N VAL A 417 7.50 21.07 30.37
CA VAL A 417 7.72 21.95 29.22
C VAL A 417 6.63 23.02 29.21
N ARG A 418 7.00 24.30 29.03
CA ARG A 418 6.04 25.39 28.80
C ARG A 418 5.50 25.32 27.37
N ILE A 419 4.20 25.45 27.20
CA ILE A 419 3.54 25.40 25.87
C ILE A 419 4.06 26.53 24.97
N SER A 420 4.30 27.72 25.50
CA SER A 420 4.87 28.85 24.76
C SER A 420 6.25 28.56 24.16
N ALA A 421 7.13 27.89 24.91
CA ALA A 421 8.45 27.48 24.42
C ALA A 421 8.34 26.41 23.34
N MET A 422 7.40 25.48 23.49
CA MET A 422 7.11 24.47 22.47
C MET A 422 6.53 25.10 21.20
N ALA A 423 5.60 26.05 21.31
CA ALA A 423 5.05 26.80 20.19
C ALA A 423 6.13 27.53 19.39
N GLN A 424 7.07 28.19 20.09
CA GLN A 424 8.23 28.84 19.46
C GLN A 424 9.14 27.83 18.74
N ALA A 425 9.41 26.67 19.33
CA ALA A 425 10.28 25.65 18.74
C ALA A 425 9.68 25.01 17.47
N PHE A 426 8.36 24.97 17.36
CA PHE A 426 7.63 24.40 16.22
C PHE A 426 7.15 25.44 15.20
N GLY A 427 7.24 26.74 15.54
CA GLY A 427 6.74 27.83 14.68
C GLY A 427 5.22 27.81 14.50
N SER A 428 4.48 27.34 15.50
CA SER A 428 3.01 27.26 15.52
C SER A 428 2.45 28.17 16.62
N SER A 429 1.14 28.44 16.59
CA SER A 429 0.47 29.14 17.68
C SER A 429 0.37 28.28 18.94
N GLU A 430 0.26 28.92 20.11
CA GLU A 430 0.12 28.19 21.38
C GLU A 430 -1.14 27.33 21.40
N ASP A 431 -2.23 27.83 20.83
CA ASP A 431 -3.53 27.15 20.80
C ASP A 431 -3.52 25.93 19.86
N GLU A 432 -2.83 26.03 18.70
CA GLU A 432 -2.63 24.88 17.80
C GLU A 432 -1.85 23.75 18.47
N ILE A 433 -0.72 24.08 19.10
CA ILE A 433 0.11 23.07 19.79
C ILE A 433 -0.64 22.46 20.96
N LEU A 434 -1.40 23.27 21.71
CA LEU A 434 -2.23 22.78 22.80
C LEU A 434 -3.28 21.79 22.29
N ALA A 435 -4.01 22.12 21.23
CA ALA A 435 -5.01 21.24 20.63
C ALA A 435 -4.39 19.93 20.10
N GLU A 436 -3.25 20.03 19.42
CA GLU A 436 -2.53 18.88 18.87
C GLU A 436 -2.01 17.94 19.97
N VAL A 437 -1.38 18.49 21.01
CA VAL A 437 -0.90 17.71 22.15
C VAL A 437 -2.05 17.10 22.95
N ALA A 438 -3.17 17.80 23.10
CA ALA A 438 -4.37 17.26 23.73
C ALA A 438 -4.92 16.06 22.96
N SER A 439 -5.06 16.18 21.63
CA SER A 439 -5.48 15.07 20.75
C SER A 439 -4.54 13.85 20.86
N LEU A 440 -3.23 14.09 20.88
CA LEU A 440 -2.23 13.02 21.05
C LEU A 440 -2.25 12.39 22.45
N ALA A 441 -2.62 13.14 23.48
CA ALA A 441 -2.79 12.62 24.83
C ALA A 441 -4.07 11.76 24.94
N GLU A 442 -5.17 12.19 24.30
CA GLU A 442 -6.43 11.45 24.21
C GLU A 442 -6.28 10.14 23.44
N ALA A 443 -5.54 10.16 22.32
CA ALA A 443 -5.20 8.96 21.54
C ALA A 443 -4.28 7.98 22.31
N GLY A 444 -3.73 8.38 23.46
CA GLY A 444 -2.81 7.57 24.26
C GLY A 444 -1.39 7.52 23.71
N ASP A 445 -1.10 8.32 22.67
CA ASP A 445 0.21 8.43 22.04
C ASP A 445 1.21 9.21 22.91
N LEU A 446 0.72 10.16 23.70
CA LEU A 446 1.49 10.97 24.65
C LEU A 446 1.02 10.75 26.09
N LYS A 447 1.96 10.38 26.97
CA LYS A 447 1.69 10.23 28.42
C LYS A 447 2.03 11.52 29.15
N VAL A 448 1.15 12.51 29.01
CA VAL A 448 1.35 13.85 29.53
C VAL A 448 0.18 14.29 30.39
N LYS A 449 0.42 15.22 31.32
CA LYS A 449 -0.61 15.98 32.04
C LYS A 449 -0.49 17.43 31.61
N ILE A 450 -1.59 18.00 31.12
CA ILE A 450 -1.64 19.38 30.64
C ILE A 450 -2.23 20.24 31.77
N ASP A 451 -1.48 21.27 32.19
CA ASP A 451 -1.98 22.33 33.05
C ASP A 451 -2.42 23.52 32.17
N LEU A 452 -3.72 23.80 32.14
CA LEU A 452 -4.29 24.88 31.33
C LEU A 452 -4.11 26.26 31.95
N ILE A 453 -3.95 26.33 33.28
CA ILE A 453 -3.80 27.61 33.99
C ILE A 453 -2.39 28.14 33.76
N ASP A 454 -1.40 27.31 34.07
CA ASP A 454 0.01 27.69 33.95
C ASP A 454 0.57 27.47 32.54
N ARG A 455 -0.18 26.83 31.65
CA ARG A 455 0.23 26.43 30.29
C ARG A 455 1.52 25.59 30.31
N ILE A 456 1.57 24.61 31.21
CA ILE A 456 2.71 23.71 31.40
C ILE A 456 2.28 22.27 31.10
N LEU A 457 3.08 21.60 30.28
CA LEU A 457 3.01 20.17 30.03
C LEU A 457 3.91 19.46 31.04
N THR A 458 3.35 18.57 31.86
CA THR A 458 4.11 17.69 32.75
C THR A 458 4.13 16.28 32.17
N ILE A 459 5.32 15.72 31.97
CA ILE A 459 5.49 14.39 31.37
C ILE A 459 5.42 13.35 32.48
N LYS A 460 4.56 12.35 32.30
CA LYS A 460 4.40 11.29 33.31
C LYS A 460 5.49 10.25 33.10
N ASP A 461 6.54 10.33 33.91
CA ASP A 461 7.49 9.22 34.04
C ASP A 461 6.78 7.98 34.56
N LYS A 462 6.96 6.86 33.86
CA LYS A 462 6.55 5.55 34.35
C LYS A 462 7.52 5.13 35.44
N ASP A 463 7.08 5.15 36.68
CA ASP A 463 7.76 4.44 37.75
C ASP A 463 7.64 2.92 37.48
N ALA A 464 8.70 2.35 36.90
CA ALA A 464 8.79 0.93 36.56
C ALA A 464 8.55 0.04 37.78
N ARG A 465 8.93 0.48 38.97
CA ARG A 465 8.74 -0.25 40.23
C ARG A 465 7.26 -0.26 40.60
N ALA A 466 6.62 0.92 40.65
CA ALA A 466 5.20 1.01 40.98
C ALA A 466 4.30 0.27 39.97
N ASP A 467 4.63 0.33 38.68
CA ASP A 467 3.93 -0.41 37.62
C ASP A 467 4.11 -1.93 37.79
N ALA A 468 5.32 -2.40 38.12
CA ALA A 468 5.57 -3.83 38.39
C ALA A 468 4.76 -4.32 39.59
N PHE A 469 4.70 -3.55 40.69
CA PHE A 469 3.88 -3.88 41.85
C PHE A 469 2.38 -3.91 41.52
N ARG A 470 1.87 -2.90 40.79
CA ARG A 470 0.47 -2.87 40.37
C ARG A 470 0.12 -4.05 39.45
N SER A 471 1.00 -4.40 38.52
CA SER A 471 0.81 -5.55 37.63
C SER A 471 0.82 -6.87 38.38
N ALA A 472 1.78 -7.07 39.30
CA ALA A 472 1.88 -8.27 40.15
C ALA A 472 0.63 -8.44 41.04
N LEU A 473 0.16 -7.37 41.67
CA LEU A 473 -1.08 -7.38 42.46
C LEU A 473 -2.31 -7.72 41.61
N GLY A 474 -2.40 -7.17 40.39
CA GLY A 474 -3.49 -7.46 39.47
C GLY A 474 -3.50 -8.93 39.01
N VAL A 475 -2.33 -9.51 38.73
CA VAL A 475 -2.20 -10.94 38.43
C VAL A 475 -2.56 -11.79 39.64
N GLY A 476 -2.10 -11.41 40.84
CA GLY A 476 -2.43 -12.09 42.09
C GLY A 476 -3.93 -12.10 42.40
N ALA A 477 -4.61 -10.97 42.23
CA ALA A 477 -6.06 -10.86 42.44
C ALA A 477 -6.85 -11.75 41.46
N LYS A 478 -6.46 -11.74 40.17
CA LYS A 478 -7.07 -12.63 39.16
C LYS A 478 -6.83 -14.10 39.47
N ALA A 479 -5.62 -14.47 39.85
CA ALA A 479 -5.30 -15.84 40.24
C ALA A 479 -6.14 -16.28 41.45
N ASN A 480 -6.25 -15.44 42.48
CA ASN A 480 -7.04 -15.74 43.67
C ASN A 480 -8.54 -15.94 43.33
N ALA A 481 -9.12 -15.06 42.51
CA ALA A 481 -10.52 -15.21 42.07
C ALA A 481 -10.76 -16.51 41.30
N VAL A 482 -9.84 -16.87 40.38
CA VAL A 482 -9.92 -18.13 39.63
C VAL A 482 -9.78 -19.34 40.55
N THR A 483 -8.85 -19.31 41.50
CA THR A 483 -8.66 -20.38 42.49
C THR A 483 -9.91 -20.55 43.35
N GLN A 484 -10.48 -19.47 43.87
CA GLN A 484 -11.71 -19.52 44.68
C GLN A 484 -12.89 -20.08 43.88
N ALA A 485 -13.07 -19.63 42.63
CA ALA A 485 -14.11 -20.15 41.75
C ALA A 485 -13.90 -21.65 41.44
N SER A 486 -12.66 -22.08 41.22
CA SER A 486 -12.33 -23.49 40.99
C SER A 486 -12.56 -24.34 42.24
N THR A 487 -12.18 -23.87 43.43
CA THR A 487 -12.44 -24.56 44.70
C THR A 487 -13.93 -24.67 44.97
N LEU A 488 -14.69 -23.59 44.77
CA LEU A 488 -16.15 -23.60 44.91
C LEU A 488 -16.79 -24.62 43.96
N ARG A 489 -16.38 -24.61 42.68
CA ARG A 489 -16.85 -25.58 41.69
C ARG A 489 -16.55 -27.02 42.13
N MET A 490 -15.35 -27.29 42.65
CA MET A 490 -14.97 -28.61 43.16
C MET A 490 -15.88 -29.04 44.32
N ARG A 491 -16.18 -28.13 45.26
CA ARG A 491 -17.09 -28.41 46.38
C ARG A 491 -18.52 -28.65 45.94
N LEU A 492 -19.01 -27.91 44.94
CA LEU A 492 -20.35 -28.13 44.37
C LEU A 492 -20.45 -29.52 43.71
N ILE A 493 -19.40 -29.96 43.01
CA ILE A 493 -19.32 -31.31 42.43
C ILE A 493 -19.29 -32.38 43.53
N GLU A 494 -18.48 -32.20 44.58
CA GLU A 494 -18.44 -33.12 45.74
C GLU A 494 -19.80 -33.23 46.44
N ALA A 495 -20.54 -32.14 46.52
CA ALA A 495 -21.90 -32.11 47.09
C ALA A 495 -22.98 -32.67 46.15
N GLY A 496 -22.62 -33.14 44.95
CA GLY A 496 -23.55 -33.68 43.97
C GLY A 496 -24.38 -32.62 43.23
N ILE A 497 -24.06 -31.34 43.39
CA ILE A 497 -24.73 -30.22 42.71
C ILE A 497 -24.08 -30.06 41.33
N VAL A 498 -24.54 -30.88 40.39
CA VAL A 498 -24.10 -30.85 38.98
C VAL A 498 -25.28 -30.40 38.12
N VAL A 499 -25.05 -29.40 37.29
CA VAL A 499 -26.03 -28.97 36.28
C VAL A 499 -25.92 -29.92 35.09
N ASP A 500 -26.98 -30.68 34.83
CA ASP A 500 -27.08 -31.53 33.65
C ASP A 500 -27.33 -30.63 32.42
N PRO A 501 -26.47 -30.65 31.38
CA PRO A 501 -26.58 -29.72 30.25
C PRO A 501 -27.70 -30.07 29.25
N ALA A 502 -28.48 -31.13 29.50
CA ALA A 502 -29.63 -31.46 28.66
C ALA A 502 -30.77 -30.45 28.91
N PRO A 503 -31.37 -29.85 27.86
CA PRO A 503 -32.61 -29.09 28.04
C PRO A 503 -33.67 -30.06 28.59
N ARG A 504 -34.39 -29.66 29.64
CA ARG A 504 -35.58 -30.40 30.10
C ARG A 504 -36.60 -30.37 28.97
N ASP A 505 -36.86 -31.52 28.36
CA ASP A 505 -38.08 -31.72 27.59
C ASP A 505 -39.24 -31.53 28.56
N LEU A 506 -40.01 -30.46 28.37
CA LEU A 506 -41.26 -30.23 29.11
C LEU A 506 -42.29 -31.22 28.57
N ASP A 507 -42.45 -32.36 29.27
CA ASP A 507 -43.57 -33.25 29.06
C ASP A 507 -44.89 -32.50 29.26
N GLU A 508 -45.73 -32.54 28.22
CA GLU A 508 -47.14 -32.19 28.28
C GLU A 508 -47.85 -33.01 29.36
N GLY A 509 -48.60 -32.33 30.23
CA GLY A 509 -49.71 -32.94 30.96
C GLY A 509 -49.57 -32.95 32.47
N ASP A 510 -49.78 -31.79 33.11
CA ASP A 510 -50.84 -31.68 34.11
C ASP A 510 -51.20 -30.21 34.36
N GLY A 511 -52.44 -29.84 34.06
CA GLY A 511 -52.96 -28.49 34.31
C GLY A 511 -53.41 -28.30 35.76
N PRO A 512 -53.75 -27.07 36.15
CA PRO A 512 -55.19 -26.83 36.26
C PRO A 512 -55.64 -25.57 35.52
N ARG A 513 -56.83 -25.73 34.94
CA ARG A 513 -57.61 -24.80 34.14
C ARG A 513 -57.91 -23.49 34.89
N VAL A 514 -57.73 -22.37 34.20
CA VAL A 514 -58.47 -21.13 34.47
C VAL A 514 -59.01 -20.57 33.15
N PRO A 515 -60.23 -19.98 33.14
CA PRO A 515 -61.04 -19.89 31.93
C PRO A 515 -60.78 -18.62 31.11
N GLY A 516 -60.63 -18.83 29.80
CA GLY A 516 -61.33 -18.09 28.75
C GLY A 516 -61.06 -16.60 28.59
N TRP A 517 -60.17 -16.26 27.65
CA TRP A 517 -60.38 -15.15 26.72
C TRP A 517 -60.01 -15.61 25.31
N ASP A 518 -61.03 -15.60 24.47
CA ASP A 518 -61.06 -16.12 23.11
C ASP A 518 -60.57 -15.02 22.15
N PHE A 519 -59.53 -15.29 21.36
CA PHE A 519 -59.25 -14.57 20.12
C PHE A 519 -58.70 -15.57 19.10
N GLY A 520 -59.60 -16.02 18.23
CA GLY A 520 -59.29 -16.92 17.13
C GLY A 520 -58.58 -16.23 15.96
N SER A 521 -57.80 -17.03 15.24
CA SER A 521 -57.50 -16.97 13.79
C SER A 521 -56.51 -18.10 13.48
N SER A 522 -56.95 -19.29 13.07
CA SER A 522 -57.28 -19.74 11.70
C SER A 522 -56.09 -19.95 10.75
N GLY A 523 -55.92 -21.21 10.30
CA GLY A 523 -55.10 -21.66 9.15
C GLY A 523 -53.87 -22.47 9.60
N GLY A 524 -53.83 -23.81 9.55
CA GLY A 524 -53.99 -24.69 8.37
C GLY A 524 -52.61 -24.86 7.72
N GLY A 525 -52.00 -26.01 7.44
CA GLY A 525 -52.23 -27.44 7.60
C GLY A 525 -50.98 -28.13 6.98
N GLY A 526 -50.83 -29.45 7.10
CA GLY A 526 -49.98 -30.22 6.18
C GLY A 526 -48.87 -31.08 6.79
N ALA A 527 -49.13 -32.39 6.70
CA ALA A 527 -48.33 -33.56 6.99
C ALA A 527 -46.86 -33.61 6.48
N GLY A 528 -46.07 -34.50 7.08
CA GLY A 528 -44.94 -35.15 6.40
C GLY A 528 -43.88 -35.73 7.33
N GLY A 529 -44.03 -37.00 7.72
CA GLY A 529 -43.03 -37.76 8.47
C GLY A 529 -41.84 -38.22 7.61
N GLY A 530 -40.69 -38.40 8.26
CA GLY A 530 -39.47 -38.97 7.67
C GLY A 530 -38.39 -39.13 8.74
N GLY A 531 -38.07 -40.38 9.07
CA GLY A 531 -37.43 -40.80 10.31
C GLY A 531 -35.93 -40.52 10.44
N ALA A 532 -35.50 -40.49 11.71
CA ALA A 532 -34.11 -40.56 12.13
C ALA A 532 -33.88 -41.77 13.03
N GLY A 533 -32.73 -42.41 12.86
CA GLY A 533 -32.17 -43.36 13.81
C GLY A 533 -30.95 -44.06 13.23
N ARG A 534 -29.72 -43.70 13.64
CA ARG A 534 -29.12 -44.16 14.91
C ARG A 534 -27.67 -43.66 15.08
N SER A 535 -27.38 -43.36 16.35
CA SER A 535 -26.14 -42.99 17.04
C SER A 535 -24.87 -43.83 16.72
N THR A 536 -23.68 -43.22 16.87
CA THR A 536 -22.57 -43.80 17.67
C THR A 536 -21.42 -42.80 18.01
N ARG A 537 -21.17 -42.65 19.32
CA ARG A 537 -19.89 -42.53 20.09
C ARG A 537 -18.68 -41.72 19.57
N SER A 538 -18.09 -40.89 20.47
CA SER A 538 -16.65 -40.92 20.91
C SER A 538 -16.21 -39.53 21.46
N ARG A 539 -16.00 -39.31 22.77
CA ARG A 539 -14.83 -39.53 23.67
C ARG A 539 -14.16 -38.22 24.13
N LEU A 540 -13.85 -38.20 25.42
CA LEU A 540 -13.07 -37.21 26.15
C LEU A 540 -11.64 -37.06 25.62
N THR A 541 -11.21 -35.82 25.35
CA THR A 541 -9.83 -35.34 25.50
C THR A 541 -9.89 -33.82 25.69
N GLY A 542 -9.43 -33.27 26.81
CA GLY A 542 -9.47 -31.81 27.01
C GLY A 542 -8.86 -31.23 28.28
N PHE A 543 -8.42 -32.05 29.25
CA PHE A 543 -7.98 -31.52 30.54
C PHE A 543 -6.45 -31.37 30.71
N GLY A 544 -5.63 -31.90 29.80
CA GLY A 544 -4.17 -31.92 29.95
C GLY A 544 -3.40 -30.69 29.46
N GLN A 545 -3.99 -29.83 28.61
CA GLN A 545 -3.25 -28.76 27.93
C GLN A 545 -3.27 -27.40 28.63
N ALA A 546 -4.21 -27.15 29.55
CA ALA A 546 -4.36 -25.84 30.18
C ALA A 546 -3.27 -25.52 31.22
N LEU A 547 -2.80 -26.51 31.97
CA LEU A 547 -1.83 -26.31 33.06
C LEU A 547 -0.38 -26.12 32.57
N GLY A 548 -0.02 -26.67 31.41
CA GLY A 548 1.35 -26.57 30.85
C GLY A 548 1.68 -25.23 30.18
N SER A 549 0.70 -24.33 30.00
CA SER A 549 0.90 -23.03 29.35
C SER A 549 1.20 -21.89 30.34
N LEU A 550 0.72 -22.01 31.59
CA LEU A 550 0.91 -20.98 32.62
C LEU A 550 2.31 -21.01 33.25
N ALA A 551 2.98 -22.17 33.31
CA ALA A 551 4.32 -22.29 33.89
C ALA A 551 5.45 -21.74 32.99
N ARG A 552 5.21 -21.53 31.69
CA ARG A 552 6.24 -21.04 30.75
C ARG A 552 6.32 -19.52 30.63
N LYS A 553 5.33 -18.78 31.15
CA LYS A 553 5.31 -17.30 31.13
C LYS A 553 5.90 -16.64 32.38
N ALA A 554 6.37 -17.42 33.36
CA ALA A 554 7.00 -16.91 34.58
C ALA A 554 8.54 -17.02 34.58
N LYS A 555 9.16 -17.33 33.43
CA LYS A 555 10.62 -17.45 33.30
C LYS A 555 11.19 -16.78 32.03
N ALA A 556 10.64 -15.61 31.68
CA ALA A 556 11.24 -14.67 30.72
C ALA A 556 11.13 -13.26 31.29
#